data_AF-A0A957QB95-F1
#
_entry.id   AF-A0A957QB95-F1
#
_cell.length_a   1.000
_cell.length_b   1.000
_cell.length_c   1.000
_cell.angle_alpha   90.00
_cell.angle_beta   90.00
_cell.angle_gamma   90.00
#
_symmetry.space_group_name_H-M   'P 1'
#
loop_
_entity.id
_entity.type
_entity.pdbx_description
1 polymer ?
#
loop_
_entity_poly.entity_id
_entity_poly.type
_entity_poly.pdbx_seq_one_letter_code
_entity_poly.pdbx_strand_id
1 'polypeptide(L)'
;GNEPTRVRKGLDGEDNATLLAVAGLERLGLMAHVTALLPLAIMLPAPGQGALAVQCRADDAQTLQLLAAIDDGAVRAAVTAERTFLHALGGGCSAPVAAYANFDDSATLHLQTLVAATDGQSQIRVVKSSKLPTSTTQSSELLSIATTVGQEAADEAMAQGATTFLAGLATAIAPPTTDGAAQNKAKPLAGKRIVVTRAETQADGFAGALADLGATTLRIPTICIEPLADLAPLDQALQRLDQYSWLILTSVNGVTIVAERLAALAIPAAVQQGARIAAVGQSTATALAAHGLTPTFVPERYVAEAIIDGLGDLAGRRILLPQAAIARETLADRLTAAGATVDAIPIYQTLPAVLAESARADLLQGVDLLTFTSSSTAQNFFAALEIGNGAPAAAKLAALGNPAIACIGPVTAETVRAFDLPVAIVAADHTIPGLIDALVAYYRARN
;
A
#
# COMPACT_ATOMS: atom_id res chain seq x y z
N GLY A 1 1.45 10.22 -15.94
CA GLY A 1 0.02 10.59 -15.88
C GLY A 1 -0.58 10.34 -17.24
N ASN A 2 -1.73 9.69 -17.31
CA ASN A 2 -2.37 9.29 -18.57
C ASN A 2 -3.55 10.23 -18.90
N GLU A 3 -3.56 11.44 -18.35
CA GLU A 3 -4.63 12.43 -18.53
C GLU A 3 -4.88 12.77 -20.01
N PRO A 4 -3.87 13.00 -20.88
CA PRO A 4 -4.11 13.25 -22.30
C PRO A 4 -4.78 12.06 -23.01
N THR A 5 -4.38 10.83 -22.68
CA THR A 5 -4.99 9.60 -23.22
C THR A 5 -6.44 9.47 -22.80
N ARG A 6 -6.76 9.77 -21.53
CA ARG A 6 -8.12 9.71 -21.00
C ARG A 6 -9.01 10.79 -21.59
N VAL A 7 -8.49 12.01 -21.76
CA VAL A 7 -9.20 13.09 -22.48
C VAL A 7 -9.50 12.65 -23.91
N ARG A 8 -8.51 12.07 -24.62
CA ARG A 8 -8.72 11.55 -25.98
C ARG A 8 -9.81 10.48 -26.02
N LYS A 9 -9.78 9.48 -25.14
CA LYS A 9 -10.82 8.43 -25.09
C LYS A 9 -12.23 8.99 -24.89
N GLY A 10 -12.36 9.99 -24.02
CA GLY A 10 -13.64 10.69 -23.81
C GLY A 10 -14.09 11.46 -25.06
N LEU A 11 -13.16 12.09 -25.79
CA LEU A 11 -13.46 12.81 -27.04
C LEU A 11 -13.77 11.87 -28.22
N ASP A 12 -13.10 10.72 -28.27
CA ASP A 12 -13.28 9.69 -29.30
C ASP A 12 -14.54 8.84 -29.06
N GLY A 13 -15.26 9.09 -27.96
CA GLY A 13 -16.51 8.41 -27.63
C GLY A 13 -16.31 6.95 -27.15
N GLU A 14 -15.10 6.58 -26.74
CA GLU A 14 -14.82 5.26 -26.16
C GLU A 14 -15.49 5.09 -24.79
N ASP A 15 -15.68 6.20 -24.06
CA ASP A 15 -16.35 6.25 -22.76
C ASP A 15 -17.63 7.09 -22.85
N ASN A 16 -18.67 6.75 -22.08
CA ASN A 16 -19.88 7.58 -21.99
C ASN A 16 -19.63 8.91 -21.24
N ALA A 17 -18.67 8.90 -20.30
CA ALA A 17 -18.21 10.08 -19.57
C ALA A 17 -16.82 9.82 -18.99
N THR A 18 -15.98 10.85 -18.95
CA THR A 18 -14.64 10.78 -18.33
C THR A 18 -14.57 11.79 -17.20
N LEU A 19 -14.33 11.31 -15.98
CA LEU A 19 -14.11 12.15 -14.81
C LEU A 19 -12.61 12.22 -14.49
N LEU A 20 -12.07 13.44 -14.45
CA LEU A 20 -10.65 13.70 -14.23
C LEU A 20 -10.46 14.78 -13.18
N ALA A 21 -9.32 14.73 -12.48
CA ALA A 21 -8.92 15.79 -11.57
C ALA A 21 -8.60 17.08 -12.35
N VAL A 22 -9.32 18.15 -12.02
CA VAL A 22 -9.19 19.46 -12.67
C VAL A 22 -7.76 19.99 -12.61
N ALA A 23 -7.10 19.84 -11.47
CA ALA A 23 -5.69 20.24 -11.29
C ALA A 23 -4.73 19.57 -12.30
N GLY A 24 -5.03 18.33 -12.71
CA GLY A 24 -4.26 17.64 -13.74
C GLY A 24 -4.45 18.27 -15.13
N LEU A 25 -5.67 18.69 -15.46
CA LEU A 25 -6.01 19.32 -16.73
C LEU A 25 -5.49 20.76 -16.82
N GLU A 26 -5.59 21.54 -15.74
CA GLU A 26 -5.04 22.90 -15.66
C GLU A 26 -3.53 22.89 -15.88
N ARG A 27 -2.80 22.04 -15.14
CA ARG A 27 -1.34 21.91 -15.25
C ARG A 27 -0.87 21.51 -16.65
N LEU A 28 -1.69 20.75 -17.37
CA LEU A 28 -1.38 20.28 -18.73
C LEU A 28 -1.94 21.18 -19.84
N GLY A 29 -2.61 22.28 -19.50
CA GLY A 29 -3.22 23.19 -20.48
C GLY A 29 -4.41 22.59 -21.23
N LEU A 30 -5.09 21.59 -20.66
CA LEU A 30 -6.18 20.83 -21.30
C LEU A 30 -7.59 21.35 -20.92
N MET A 31 -7.69 22.52 -20.29
CA MET A 31 -8.95 23.08 -19.80
C MET A 31 -9.99 23.32 -20.90
N ALA A 32 -9.56 23.51 -22.15
CA ALA A 32 -10.47 23.64 -23.29
C ALA A 32 -11.36 22.40 -23.54
N HIS A 33 -10.98 21.24 -22.98
CA HIS A 33 -11.74 19.99 -23.10
C HIS A 33 -12.65 19.73 -21.90
N VAL A 34 -12.66 20.60 -20.89
CA VAL A 34 -13.53 20.46 -19.72
C VAL A 34 -14.93 20.94 -20.08
N THR A 35 -15.89 20.02 -20.03
CA THR A 35 -17.31 20.32 -20.32
C THR A 35 -18.08 20.78 -19.09
N ALA A 36 -17.68 20.32 -17.90
CA ALA A 36 -18.26 20.72 -16.64
C ALA A 36 -17.24 20.57 -15.49
N LEU A 37 -17.22 21.55 -14.58
CA LEU A 37 -16.55 21.44 -13.29
C LEU A 37 -17.59 20.99 -12.25
N LEU A 38 -17.29 19.93 -11.50
CA LEU A 38 -18.16 19.48 -10.43
C LEU A 38 -17.94 20.36 -9.20
N PRO A 39 -18.95 21.13 -8.74
CA PRO A 39 -18.85 21.92 -7.52
C PRO A 39 -18.79 21.01 -6.29
N LEU A 40 -18.20 21.50 -5.19
CA LEU A 40 -18.08 20.78 -3.92
C LEU A 40 -19.43 20.33 -3.34
N ALA A 41 -20.51 21.06 -3.65
CA ALA A 41 -21.87 20.66 -3.29
C ALA A 41 -22.27 19.32 -3.95
N ILE A 42 -21.78 19.05 -5.15
CA ILE A 42 -22.02 17.80 -5.89
C ILE A 42 -20.98 16.74 -5.54
N MET A 43 -19.69 17.08 -5.57
CA MET A 43 -18.60 16.13 -5.33
C MET A 43 -17.58 16.71 -4.36
N LEU A 44 -17.67 16.28 -3.10
CA LEU A 44 -16.71 16.62 -2.06
C LEU A 44 -15.48 15.69 -2.19
N PRO A 45 -14.25 16.20 -2.06
CA PRO A 45 -13.03 15.40 -2.24
C PRO A 45 -12.76 14.43 -1.09
N ALA A 46 -11.88 13.46 -1.34
CA ALA A 46 -11.37 12.59 -0.28
C ALA A 46 -10.54 13.41 0.73
N PRO A 47 -10.54 13.05 2.02
CA PRO A 47 -9.75 13.74 3.04
C PRO A 47 -8.26 13.83 2.67
N GLY A 48 -7.71 15.04 2.65
CA GLY A 48 -6.33 15.35 2.30
C GLY A 48 -6.04 15.42 0.80
N GLN A 49 -7.05 15.26 -0.06
CA GLN A 49 -6.84 15.25 -1.51
C GLN A 49 -6.40 16.63 -2.02
N GLY A 50 -5.27 16.64 -2.75
CA GLY A 50 -4.68 17.87 -3.29
C GLY A 50 -3.60 18.49 -2.40
N ALA A 51 -3.44 18.03 -1.16
CA ALA A 51 -2.35 18.46 -0.31
C ALA A 51 -1.01 17.82 -0.73
N LEU A 52 0.07 18.60 -0.72
CA LEU A 52 1.43 18.12 -0.88
C LEU A 52 2.10 18.04 0.48
N ALA A 53 2.74 16.91 0.78
CA ALA A 53 3.46 16.70 2.02
C ALA A 53 4.92 16.31 1.72
N VAL A 54 5.84 16.89 2.48
CA VAL A 54 7.24 16.48 2.52
C VAL A 54 7.52 15.92 3.91
N GLN A 55 8.04 14.70 4.00
CA GLN A 55 8.26 14.00 5.26
C GLN A 55 9.75 13.87 5.56
N CYS A 56 10.09 14.00 6.83
CA CYS A 56 11.41 13.67 7.35
C CYS A 56 11.26 12.92 8.68
N ARG A 57 12.37 12.40 9.22
CA ARG A 57 12.34 11.77 10.54
C ARG A 57 12.07 12.82 11.62
N ALA A 58 11.35 12.43 12.66
CA ALA A 58 10.96 13.33 13.75
C ALA A 58 12.15 13.87 14.57
N ASP A 59 13.30 13.18 14.54
CA ASP A 59 14.54 13.56 15.24
C ASP A 59 15.55 14.31 14.34
N ASP A 60 15.22 14.55 13.07
CA ASP A 60 16.09 15.24 12.11
C ASP A 60 15.88 16.76 12.17
N ALA A 61 16.39 17.39 13.24
CA ALA A 61 16.18 18.81 13.51
C ALA A 61 16.63 19.73 12.36
N GLN A 62 17.70 19.37 11.66
CA GLN A 62 18.19 20.14 10.52
C GLN A 62 17.21 20.10 9.35
N THR A 63 16.68 18.92 9.01
CA THR A 63 15.69 18.78 7.94
C THR A 63 14.37 19.45 8.33
N LEU A 64 13.92 19.30 9.59
CA LEU A 64 12.73 19.99 10.10
C LEU A 64 12.83 21.51 9.96
N GLN A 65 14.01 22.08 10.23
CA GLN A 65 14.23 23.52 10.07
C GLN A 65 14.14 23.97 8.61
N LEU A 66 14.61 23.15 7.66
CA LEU A 66 14.48 23.44 6.23
C LEU A 66 13.02 23.32 5.76
N LEU A 67 12.31 22.28 6.21
CA LEU A 67 10.92 22.06 5.83
C LEU A 67 9.98 23.13 6.38
N ALA A 68 10.30 23.74 7.53
CA ALA A 68 9.52 24.85 8.09
C ALA A 68 9.40 26.04 7.13
N ALA A 69 10.31 26.21 6.17
CA ALA A 69 10.25 27.30 5.18
C ALA A 69 9.21 27.08 4.08
N ILE A 70 8.79 25.83 3.84
CA ILE A 70 7.82 25.46 2.80
C ILE A 70 6.50 24.93 3.40
N ASP A 71 6.41 24.89 4.72
CA ASP A 71 5.23 24.45 5.44
C ASP A 71 4.18 25.57 5.49
N ASP A 72 2.97 25.24 5.04
CA ASP A 72 1.82 26.12 5.16
C ASP A 72 0.95 25.66 6.33
N GLY A 73 0.94 26.45 7.40
CA GLY A 73 0.21 26.13 8.62
C GLY A 73 -1.30 26.05 8.44
N ALA A 74 -1.88 26.83 7.51
CA ALA A 74 -3.30 26.80 7.21
C ALA A 74 -3.68 25.53 6.44
N VAL A 75 -2.89 25.14 5.44
CA VAL A 75 -3.05 23.87 4.73
C VAL A 75 -2.88 22.70 5.68
N ARG A 76 -1.87 22.72 6.55
CA ARG A 76 -1.65 21.66 7.54
C ARG A 76 -2.83 21.53 8.49
N ALA A 77 -3.38 22.64 8.97
CA ALA A 77 -4.57 22.64 9.82
C ALA A 77 -5.80 22.11 9.08
N ALA A 78 -6.06 22.53 7.85
CA ALA A 78 -7.15 22.01 7.02
C ALA A 78 -7.05 20.48 6.86
N VAL A 79 -5.90 19.98 6.42
CA VAL A 79 -5.65 18.54 6.24
C VAL A 79 -5.75 17.79 7.58
N THR A 80 -5.32 18.39 8.68
CA THR A 80 -5.45 17.81 10.02
C THR A 80 -6.92 17.63 10.40
N ALA A 81 -7.77 18.62 10.15
CA ALA A 81 -9.21 18.52 10.42
C ALA A 81 -9.87 17.41 9.57
N GLU A 82 -9.57 17.39 8.27
CA GLU A 82 -10.08 16.37 7.33
C GLU A 82 -9.67 14.94 7.72
N ARG A 83 -8.38 14.73 8.05
CA ARG A 83 -7.87 13.41 8.42
C ARG A 83 -8.32 12.99 9.82
N THR A 84 -8.50 13.94 10.74
CA THR A 84 -9.07 13.66 12.06
C THR A 84 -10.50 13.16 11.92
N PHE A 85 -11.31 13.82 11.09
CA PHE A 85 -12.66 13.38 10.77
C PHE A 85 -12.68 11.94 10.22
N LEU A 86 -11.85 11.64 9.22
CA LEU A 86 -11.74 10.30 8.64
C LEU A 86 -11.33 9.24 9.68
N HIS A 87 -10.31 9.54 10.48
CA HIS A 87 -9.77 8.63 11.49
C HIS A 87 -10.78 8.38 12.62
N ALA A 88 -11.49 9.41 13.09
CA ALA A 88 -12.51 9.30 14.12
C ALA A 88 -13.70 8.42 13.68
N LEU A 89 -14.01 8.40 12.38
CA LEU A 89 -15.01 7.50 11.79
C LEU A 89 -14.50 6.06 11.60
N GLY A 90 -13.21 5.78 11.82
CA GLY A 90 -12.60 4.48 11.55
C GLY A 90 -12.53 4.14 10.05
N GLY A 91 -12.62 5.16 9.17
CA GLY A 91 -12.61 4.98 7.72
C GLY A 91 -11.19 4.86 7.15
N GLY A 92 -11.00 3.92 6.23
CA GLY A 92 -9.78 3.81 5.39
C GLY A 92 -9.98 4.42 4.00
N CYS A 93 -9.00 4.25 3.10
CA CYS A 93 -9.06 4.80 1.73
C CYS A 93 -10.25 4.31 0.87
N SER A 94 -10.95 3.26 1.28
CA SER A 94 -12.13 2.71 0.61
C SER A 94 -13.46 3.12 1.24
N ALA A 95 -13.44 3.87 2.35
CA ALA A 95 -14.66 4.35 2.98
C ALA A 95 -15.29 5.45 2.10
N PRO A 96 -16.62 5.47 1.89
CA PRO A 96 -17.36 6.51 1.16
C PRO A 96 -17.45 7.81 1.99
N VAL A 97 -16.28 8.32 2.38
CA VAL A 97 -16.09 9.47 3.25
C VAL A 97 -15.36 10.55 2.46
N ALA A 98 -15.90 11.76 2.52
CA ALA A 98 -15.31 12.95 1.92
C ALA A 98 -15.19 14.05 2.98
N ALA A 99 -14.13 14.85 2.86
CA ALA A 99 -13.91 16.00 3.72
C ALA A 99 -13.13 17.06 2.95
N TYR A 100 -13.54 18.31 3.13
CA TYR A 100 -12.85 19.47 2.59
C TYR A 100 -12.84 20.57 3.62
N ALA A 101 -11.64 21.01 4.00
CA ALA A 101 -11.44 22.08 4.94
C ALA A 101 -10.68 23.25 4.28
N ASN A 102 -11.09 24.46 4.62
CA ASN A 102 -10.44 25.67 4.17
C ASN A 102 -10.61 26.81 5.17
N PHE A 103 -9.72 27.81 5.08
CA PHE A 103 -9.88 29.07 5.79
C PHE A 103 -10.58 30.10 4.91
N ASP A 104 -11.44 30.91 5.51
CA ASP A 104 -11.95 32.13 4.90
C ASP A 104 -11.11 33.36 5.26
N ASP A 105 -11.44 34.50 4.65
CA ASP A 105 -10.77 35.79 4.89
C ASP A 105 -10.89 36.29 6.35
N SER A 106 -11.80 35.70 7.13
CA SER A 106 -12.02 36.04 8.54
C SER A 106 -11.21 35.17 9.51
N ALA A 107 -10.29 34.36 8.98
CA ALA A 107 -9.51 33.37 9.71
C ALA A 107 -10.38 32.31 10.41
N THR A 108 -11.49 31.94 9.77
CA THR A 108 -12.35 30.86 10.23
C THR A 108 -12.06 29.60 9.43
N LEU A 109 -11.71 28.51 10.12
CA LEU A 109 -11.60 27.18 9.53
C LEU A 109 -13.02 26.65 9.30
N HIS A 110 -13.36 26.34 8.06
CA HIS A 110 -14.60 25.66 7.68
C HIS A 110 -14.26 24.24 7.27
N LEU A 111 -14.96 23.25 7.82
CA LEU A 111 -14.86 21.85 7.46
C LEU A 111 -16.23 21.40 6.94
N GLN A 112 -16.28 21.02 5.67
CA GLN A 112 -17.42 20.33 5.07
C GLN A 112 -17.10 18.84 5.01
N THR A 113 -18.07 18.01 5.35
CA THR A 113 -17.90 16.56 5.35
C THR A 113 -19.08 15.86 4.71
N LEU A 114 -18.84 14.65 4.23
CA LEU A 114 -19.86 13.75 3.75
C LEU A 114 -19.50 12.31 4.11
N VAL A 115 -20.49 11.57 4.59
CA VAL A 115 -20.47 10.11 4.67
C VAL A 115 -21.62 9.61 3.83
N ALA A 116 -21.35 8.83 2.79
CA ALA A 116 -22.40 8.22 1.97
C ALA A 116 -22.56 6.74 2.28
N ALA A 117 -23.77 6.23 2.12
CA ALA A 117 -24.00 4.79 2.02
C ALA A 117 -23.38 4.26 0.72
N THR A 118 -23.02 2.98 0.70
CA THR A 118 -22.39 2.33 -0.47
C THR A 118 -23.28 2.27 -1.70
N ASP A 119 -24.60 2.35 -1.52
CA ASP A 119 -25.58 2.44 -2.60
C ASP A 119 -25.72 3.86 -3.17
N GLY A 120 -25.07 4.85 -2.55
CA GLY A 120 -25.14 6.27 -2.92
C GLY A 120 -26.49 6.93 -2.68
N GLN A 121 -27.48 6.25 -2.10
CA GLN A 121 -28.84 6.79 -1.93
C GLN A 121 -28.99 7.63 -0.67
N SER A 122 -28.19 7.34 0.35
CA SER A 122 -28.21 8.07 1.62
C SER A 122 -26.87 8.74 1.88
N GLN A 123 -26.91 9.98 2.37
CA GLN A 123 -25.73 10.77 2.71
C GLN A 123 -25.96 11.56 4.00
N ILE A 124 -24.93 11.61 4.84
CA ILE A 124 -24.84 12.44 6.03
C ILE A 124 -23.82 13.52 5.70
N ARG A 125 -24.22 14.79 5.83
CA ARG A 125 -23.35 15.93 5.62
C ARG A 125 -23.27 16.73 6.90
N VAL A 126 -22.07 16.93 7.40
CA VAL A 126 -21.81 17.76 8.58
C VAL A 126 -20.90 18.90 8.17
N VAL A 127 -21.25 20.11 8.62
CA VAL A 127 -20.42 21.30 8.45
C VAL A 127 -20.05 21.82 9.83
N LYS A 128 -18.76 22.03 10.06
CA LYS A 128 -18.24 22.66 11.28
C LYS A 128 -17.38 23.85 10.91
N SER A 129 -17.35 24.83 11.79
CA SER A 129 -16.49 25.99 11.62
C SER A 129 -15.96 26.47 12.95
N SER A 130 -14.69 26.87 13.00
CA SER A 130 -14.10 27.48 14.19
C SER A 130 -13.23 28.65 13.82
N LYS A 131 -13.42 29.77 14.52
CA LYS A 131 -12.67 31.00 14.30
C LYS A 131 -11.34 30.94 15.05
N LEU A 132 -10.26 31.31 14.38
CA LEU A 132 -8.97 31.42 15.04
C LEU A 132 -8.95 32.58 16.02
N PRO A 133 -8.38 32.41 17.23
CA PRO A 133 -8.11 33.52 18.13
C PRO A 133 -7.21 34.54 17.42
N THR A 134 -7.52 35.83 17.57
CA THR A 134 -6.82 36.95 16.92
C THR A 134 -5.33 37.08 17.29
N SER A 135 -4.86 36.35 18.30
CA SER A 135 -3.47 36.31 18.75
C SER A 135 -2.70 35.06 18.32
N THR A 136 -3.30 34.17 17.52
CA THR A 136 -2.73 32.83 17.25
C THR A 136 -1.64 32.89 16.19
N THR A 137 -0.38 32.91 16.63
CA THR A 137 0.80 32.71 15.76
C THR A 137 1.46 31.34 15.99
N GLN A 138 0.96 30.54 16.93
CA GLN A 138 1.56 29.25 17.29
C GLN A 138 0.93 28.09 16.52
N SER A 139 1.77 27.29 15.86
CA SER A 139 1.35 26.13 15.07
C SER A 139 0.61 25.05 15.88
N SER A 140 0.88 24.93 17.17
CA SER A 140 0.24 23.94 18.06
C SER A 140 -1.24 24.23 18.32
N GLU A 141 -1.61 25.50 18.50
CA GLU A 141 -2.99 25.92 18.77
C GLU A 141 -3.87 25.76 17.53
N LEU A 142 -3.33 26.11 16.36
CA LEU A 142 -3.96 25.85 15.06
C LEU A 142 -4.31 24.37 14.86
N LEU A 143 -3.36 23.47 15.16
CA LEU A 143 -3.58 22.03 15.04
C LEU A 143 -4.59 21.50 16.06
N SER A 144 -4.60 22.06 17.27
CA SER A 144 -5.59 21.72 18.30
C SER A 144 -7.01 22.08 17.85
N ILE A 145 -7.21 23.29 17.32
CA ILE A 145 -8.50 23.74 16.77
C ILE A 145 -8.93 22.84 15.61
N ALA A 146 -8.02 22.55 14.67
CA ALA A 146 -8.30 21.66 13.54
C ALA A 146 -8.72 20.25 13.99
N THR A 147 -8.00 19.68 14.96
CA THR A 147 -8.32 18.36 15.54
C THR A 147 -9.71 18.38 16.19
N THR A 148 -10.02 19.44 16.95
CA THR A 148 -11.32 19.61 17.60
C THR A 148 -12.45 19.68 16.58
N VAL A 149 -12.31 20.52 15.55
CA VAL A 149 -13.30 20.67 14.46
C VAL A 149 -13.53 19.34 13.73
N GLY A 150 -12.45 18.60 13.44
CA GLY A 150 -12.54 17.28 12.82
C GLY A 150 -13.25 16.24 13.69
N GLN A 151 -12.96 16.23 14.99
CA GLN A 151 -13.59 15.32 15.96
C GLN A 151 -15.07 15.64 16.15
N GLU A 152 -15.42 16.92 16.34
CA GLU A 152 -16.82 17.34 16.49
C GLU A 152 -17.66 17.03 15.25
N ALA A 153 -17.08 17.16 14.05
CA ALA A 153 -17.75 16.77 12.82
C ALA A 153 -18.02 15.26 12.77
N ALA A 154 -17.07 14.45 13.22
CA ALA A 154 -17.20 13.00 13.27
C ALA A 154 -18.23 12.57 14.31
N ASP A 155 -18.21 13.15 15.51
CA ASP A 155 -19.15 12.87 16.57
C ASP A 155 -20.60 13.19 16.14
N GLU A 156 -20.80 14.32 15.46
CA GLU A 156 -22.11 14.67 14.91
C GLU A 156 -22.53 13.72 13.78
N ALA A 157 -21.62 13.36 12.86
CA ALA A 157 -21.93 12.41 11.81
C ALA A 157 -22.33 11.04 12.39
N MET A 158 -21.62 10.58 13.42
CA MET A 158 -21.93 9.34 14.15
C MET A 158 -23.27 9.43 14.87
N ALA A 159 -23.59 10.56 15.51
CA ALA A 159 -24.90 10.80 16.11
C ALA A 159 -26.03 10.81 15.07
N GLN A 160 -25.75 11.22 13.84
CA GLN A 160 -26.68 11.13 12.70
C GLN A 160 -26.73 9.73 12.05
N GLY A 161 -25.99 8.75 12.58
CA GLY A 161 -26.03 7.37 12.11
C GLY A 161 -25.01 7.02 11.04
N ALA A 162 -23.92 7.78 10.90
CA ALA A 162 -22.83 7.47 9.94
C ALA A 162 -22.26 6.06 10.15
N THR A 163 -22.31 5.54 11.38
CA THR A 163 -21.95 4.16 11.68
C THR A 163 -22.71 3.15 10.84
N THR A 164 -23.97 3.40 10.49
CA THR A 164 -24.79 2.51 9.65
C THR A 164 -24.29 2.50 8.19
N PHE A 165 -23.84 3.63 7.67
CA PHE A 165 -23.32 3.74 6.31
C PHE A 165 -21.94 3.10 6.20
N LEU A 166 -21.13 3.28 7.24
CA LEU A 166 -19.80 2.69 7.35
C LEU A 166 -19.87 1.19 7.69
N ALA A 167 -20.90 0.75 8.42
CA ALA A 167 -21.20 -0.67 8.67
C ALA A 167 -21.77 -1.38 7.43
N GLY A 168 -22.33 -0.65 6.46
CA GLY A 168 -22.76 -1.19 5.15
C GLY A 168 -21.62 -1.74 4.30
N LEU A 169 -20.37 -1.37 4.60
CA LEU A 169 -19.17 -2.01 4.07
C LEU A 169 -18.82 -3.34 4.78
N ALA A 170 -19.38 -3.56 5.98
CA ALA A 170 -19.16 -4.74 6.80
C ALA A 170 -20.29 -5.79 6.74
N THR A 171 -21.51 -5.43 6.31
CA THR A 171 -22.63 -6.38 6.19
C THR A 171 -23.75 -5.90 5.25
N ALA A 172 -23.80 -6.43 4.02
CA ALA A 172 -25.07 -6.73 3.35
C ALA A 172 -25.37 -8.22 3.57
N ILE A 173 -26.58 -8.48 4.10
CA ILE A 173 -27.18 -9.77 4.51
C ILE A 173 -26.88 -10.15 5.99
N ALA A 174 -27.72 -9.65 6.91
CA ALA A 174 -27.86 -10.10 8.32
C ALA A 174 -29.15 -10.93 8.52
N PRO A 175 -29.39 -11.56 9.70
CA PRO A 175 -30.45 -11.06 10.62
C PRO A 175 -30.13 -11.34 12.15
N PRO A 176 -31.03 -11.15 13.15
CA PRO A 176 -31.20 -9.89 13.89
C PRO A 176 -31.24 -9.99 15.46
N THR A 177 -31.18 -8.82 16.13
CA THR A 177 -31.53 -8.48 17.56
C THR A 177 -30.64 -9.07 18.68
N THR A 178 -30.36 -8.47 19.85
CA THR A 178 -30.97 -7.40 20.69
C THR A 178 -29.91 -6.65 21.53
N ASP A 179 -30.23 -5.40 21.89
CA ASP A 179 -29.95 -4.64 23.12
C ASP A 179 -28.51 -4.36 23.61
N GLY A 180 -28.14 -3.07 23.49
CA GLY A 180 -27.87 -2.17 24.62
C GLY A 180 -26.81 -2.56 25.67
N ALA A 181 -25.62 -1.94 25.58
CA ALA A 181 -24.97 -1.25 26.71
C ALA A 181 -23.62 -0.67 26.26
N ALA A 182 -23.41 0.62 26.53
CA ALA A 182 -22.10 1.27 26.45
C ALA A 182 -21.12 0.60 27.43
N GLN A 183 -20.00 0.07 26.92
CA GLN A 183 -18.88 -0.35 27.77
C GLN A 183 -17.55 -0.03 27.06
N ASN A 184 -16.66 0.63 27.82
CA ASN A 184 -15.24 0.87 27.54
C ASN A 184 -14.61 -0.30 26.77
N LYS A 185 -14.39 -0.17 25.46
CA LYS A 185 -13.83 -1.29 24.68
C LYS A 185 -12.32 -1.30 24.75
N ALA A 186 -11.79 -2.22 25.56
CA ALA A 186 -10.42 -2.71 25.43
C ALA A 186 -10.12 -3.03 23.95
N LYS A 187 -8.91 -2.68 23.49
CA LYS A 187 -8.49 -2.98 22.11
C LYS A 187 -8.69 -4.48 21.84
N PRO A 188 -9.32 -4.89 20.73
CA PRO A 188 -9.83 -6.25 20.56
C PRO A 188 -8.74 -7.32 20.50
N LEU A 189 -7.51 -6.94 20.17
CA LEU A 189 -6.34 -7.84 20.12
C LEU A 189 -5.32 -7.53 21.23
N ALA A 190 -5.72 -6.77 22.26
CA ALA A 190 -4.84 -6.41 23.37
C ALA A 190 -4.13 -7.64 23.97
N GLY A 191 -2.81 -7.59 24.02
CA GLY A 191 -1.97 -8.63 24.61
C GLY A 191 -1.82 -9.89 23.76
N LYS A 192 -2.34 -9.93 22.53
CA LYS A 192 -2.20 -11.07 21.61
C LYS A 192 -0.92 -10.98 20.82
N ARG A 193 -0.16 -12.07 20.77
CA ARG A 193 1.04 -12.24 19.96
C ARG A 193 0.69 -12.89 18.63
N ILE A 194 0.78 -12.12 17.54
CA ILE A 194 0.32 -12.54 16.21
C ILE A 194 1.50 -12.60 15.24
N VAL A 195 1.68 -13.75 14.60
CA VAL A 195 2.72 -13.95 13.57
C VAL A 195 2.20 -13.51 12.21
N VAL A 196 2.98 -12.64 11.55
CA VAL A 196 2.73 -12.14 10.18
C VAL A 196 3.78 -12.72 9.24
N THR A 197 3.34 -13.55 8.30
CA THR A 197 4.24 -14.38 7.44
C THR A 197 4.62 -13.78 6.09
N ARG A 198 4.21 -12.53 5.83
CA ARG A 198 4.39 -11.86 4.54
C ARG A 198 5.80 -11.29 4.38
N ALA A 199 6.27 -11.14 3.14
CA ALA A 199 7.54 -10.50 2.81
C ALA A 199 7.63 -9.06 3.37
N GLU A 200 8.85 -8.68 3.77
CA GLU A 200 9.17 -7.52 4.61
C GLU A 200 8.54 -6.20 4.12
N THR A 201 8.56 -5.94 2.81
CA THR A 201 8.03 -4.69 2.19
C THR A 201 6.50 -4.61 2.09
N GLN A 202 5.78 -5.72 2.30
CA GLN A 202 4.31 -5.77 2.29
C GLN A 202 3.73 -6.04 3.69
N ALA A 203 4.58 -6.31 4.68
CA ALA A 203 4.18 -6.62 6.05
C ALA A 203 3.84 -5.36 6.87
N ASP A 204 4.37 -4.18 6.49
CA ASP A 204 4.23 -2.95 7.29
C ASP A 204 2.78 -2.51 7.50
N GLY A 205 1.96 -2.49 6.44
CA GLY A 205 0.56 -2.11 6.56
C GLY A 205 -0.27 -3.11 7.38
N PHE A 206 -0.01 -4.41 7.22
CA PHE A 206 -0.76 -5.45 7.91
C PHE A 206 -0.35 -5.58 9.39
N ALA A 207 0.95 -5.59 9.66
CA ALA A 207 1.48 -5.65 11.03
C ALA A 207 1.15 -4.37 11.81
N GLY A 208 1.18 -3.20 11.16
CA GLY A 208 0.75 -1.93 11.76
C GLY A 208 -0.72 -1.96 12.17
N ALA A 209 -1.62 -2.36 11.27
CA ALA A 209 -3.05 -2.44 11.57
C ALA A 209 -3.38 -3.38 12.75
N LEU A 210 -2.67 -4.51 12.88
CA LEU A 210 -2.83 -5.41 14.03
C LEU A 210 -2.29 -4.77 15.33
N ALA A 211 -1.19 -4.03 15.27
CA ALA A 211 -0.62 -3.32 16.41
C ALA A 211 -1.56 -2.19 16.90
N ASP A 212 -2.21 -1.48 15.97
CA ASP A 212 -3.21 -0.46 16.31
C ASP A 212 -4.39 -1.05 17.10
N LEU A 213 -4.76 -2.30 16.78
CA LEU A 213 -5.76 -3.11 17.48
C LEU A 213 -5.24 -3.78 18.78
N GLY A 214 -4.00 -3.49 19.19
CA GLY A 214 -3.41 -3.89 20.47
C GLY A 214 -2.58 -5.18 20.46
N ALA A 215 -2.34 -5.78 19.29
CA ALA A 215 -1.52 -6.98 19.17
C ALA A 215 -0.02 -6.66 19.20
N THR A 216 0.77 -7.58 19.73
CA THR A 216 2.21 -7.65 19.48
C THR A 216 2.45 -8.47 18.22
N THR A 217 3.00 -7.87 17.17
CA THR A 217 3.21 -8.55 15.89
C THR A 217 4.63 -9.11 15.76
N LEU A 218 4.74 -10.40 15.43
CA LEU A 218 6.01 -11.06 15.11
C LEU A 218 6.10 -11.20 13.60
N ARG A 219 7.05 -10.51 12.99
CA ARG A 219 7.24 -10.50 11.54
C ARG A 219 8.17 -11.64 11.16
N ILE A 220 7.61 -12.64 10.48
CA ILE A 220 8.31 -13.87 10.13
C ILE A 220 8.17 -14.09 8.62
N PRO A 221 8.89 -13.33 7.78
CA PRO A 221 8.83 -13.52 6.33
C PRO A 221 9.26 -14.95 6.00
N THR A 222 8.51 -15.61 5.12
CA THR A 222 8.72 -17.03 4.79
C THR A 222 9.52 -17.22 3.50
N ILE A 223 9.93 -16.12 2.87
CA ILE A 223 10.86 -16.10 1.73
C ILE A 223 11.91 -15.02 1.97
N CYS A 224 13.12 -15.30 1.52
CA CYS A 224 14.21 -14.33 1.43
C CYS A 224 14.49 -14.03 -0.04
N ILE A 225 14.72 -12.75 -0.33
CA ILE A 225 15.24 -12.33 -1.63
C ILE A 225 16.73 -12.11 -1.45
N GLU A 226 17.53 -12.96 -2.09
CA GLU A 226 18.99 -12.85 -2.03
C GLU A 226 19.53 -12.50 -3.41
N PRO A 227 20.39 -11.48 -3.53
CA PRO A 227 21.20 -11.29 -4.73
C PRO A 227 21.99 -12.56 -5.03
N LEU A 228 22.20 -12.87 -6.31
CA LEU A 228 23.08 -13.99 -6.66
C LEU A 228 24.51 -13.71 -6.20
N ALA A 229 25.23 -14.76 -5.79
CA ALA A 229 26.61 -14.64 -5.33
C ALA A 229 27.54 -14.07 -6.43
N ASP A 230 27.26 -14.40 -7.68
CA ASP A 230 27.96 -13.86 -8.83
C ASP A 230 27.09 -12.84 -9.58
N LEU A 231 27.40 -11.56 -9.39
CA LEU A 231 26.81 -10.45 -10.15
C LEU A 231 27.75 -9.92 -11.23
N ALA A 232 28.89 -10.58 -11.51
CA ALA A 232 29.81 -10.14 -12.55
C ALA A 232 29.15 -10.00 -13.94
N PRO A 233 28.21 -10.88 -14.36
CA PRO A 233 27.48 -10.68 -15.61
C PRO A 233 26.68 -9.37 -15.64
N LEU A 234 26.04 -9.02 -14.51
CA LEU A 234 25.30 -7.77 -14.38
C LEU A 234 26.27 -6.58 -14.44
N ASP A 235 27.38 -6.63 -13.70
CA ASP A 235 28.36 -5.56 -13.66
C ASP A 235 28.96 -5.27 -15.06
N GLN A 236 29.31 -6.33 -15.80
CA GLN A 236 29.80 -6.22 -17.18
C GLN A 236 28.75 -5.65 -18.14
N ALA A 237 27.47 -5.90 -17.89
CA ALA A 237 26.39 -5.30 -18.67
C ALA A 237 26.18 -3.83 -18.30
N LEU A 238 26.22 -3.47 -17.01
CA LEU A 238 26.06 -2.09 -16.53
C LEU A 238 27.24 -1.18 -16.95
N GLN A 239 28.46 -1.71 -17.02
CA GLN A 239 29.62 -0.98 -17.56
C GLN A 239 29.49 -0.62 -19.05
N ARG A 240 28.64 -1.36 -19.78
CA ARG A 240 28.36 -1.17 -21.20
C ARG A 240 26.91 -0.77 -21.42
N LEU A 241 26.31 -0.09 -20.44
CA LEU A 241 24.88 0.25 -20.45
C LEU A 241 24.52 1.12 -21.67
N ASP A 242 25.45 1.92 -22.17
CA ASP A 242 25.35 2.72 -23.39
C ASP A 242 25.19 1.90 -24.68
N GLN A 243 25.53 0.60 -24.67
CA GLN A 243 25.34 -0.31 -25.80
C GLN A 243 23.92 -0.91 -25.83
N TYR A 244 23.15 -0.72 -24.77
CA TYR A 244 21.78 -1.19 -24.68
C TYR A 244 20.81 -0.09 -25.07
N SER A 245 19.84 -0.45 -25.89
CA SER A 245 18.73 0.44 -26.20
C SER A 245 17.73 0.53 -25.06
N TRP A 246 17.59 -0.54 -24.29
CA TRP A 246 16.66 -0.65 -23.17
C TRP A 246 17.27 -1.37 -21.96
N LEU A 247 17.00 -0.82 -20.78
CA LEU A 247 17.07 -1.50 -19.49
C LEU A 247 15.64 -1.74 -19.00
N ILE A 248 15.24 -3.00 -18.88
CA ILE A 248 13.88 -3.36 -18.45
C ILE A 248 13.93 -3.92 -17.04
N LEU A 249 13.21 -3.30 -16.11
CA LEU A 249 13.07 -3.78 -14.73
C LEU A 249 11.62 -4.18 -14.43
N THR A 250 11.49 -5.41 -13.95
CA THR A 250 10.20 -6.08 -13.72
C THR A 250 9.75 -6.06 -12.27
N SER A 251 10.66 -5.76 -11.33
CA SER A 251 10.43 -5.87 -9.89
C SER A 251 11.20 -4.82 -9.11
N VAL A 252 10.67 -4.45 -7.93
CA VAL A 252 11.34 -3.54 -6.98
C VAL A 252 12.71 -4.10 -6.56
N ASN A 253 12.81 -5.41 -6.32
CA ASN A 253 14.07 -6.07 -5.96
C ASN A 253 15.15 -5.88 -7.05
N GLY A 254 14.75 -6.02 -8.32
CA GLY A 254 15.66 -5.79 -9.44
C GLY A 254 16.14 -4.34 -9.51
N VAL A 255 15.29 -3.37 -9.16
CA VAL A 255 15.66 -1.95 -9.05
C VAL A 255 16.71 -1.74 -7.98
N THR A 256 16.48 -2.25 -6.78
CA THR A 256 17.40 -2.07 -5.64
C THR A 256 18.79 -2.61 -5.98
N ILE A 257 18.87 -3.86 -6.48
CA ILE A 257 20.16 -4.48 -6.83
C ILE A 257 20.87 -3.71 -7.94
N VAL A 258 20.15 -3.33 -9.01
CA VAL A 258 20.75 -2.57 -10.11
C VAL A 258 21.24 -1.20 -9.64
N ALA A 259 20.47 -0.49 -8.81
CA ALA A 259 20.87 0.79 -8.26
C ALA A 259 22.12 0.69 -7.37
N GLU A 260 22.19 -0.33 -6.51
CA GLU A 260 23.37 -0.61 -5.68
C GLU A 260 24.61 -0.90 -6.53
N ARG A 261 24.46 -1.70 -7.60
CA ARG A 261 25.58 -2.00 -8.51
C ARG A 261 26.02 -0.78 -9.31
N LEU A 262 25.09 0.03 -9.83
CA LEU A 262 25.41 1.29 -10.52
C LEU A 262 26.25 2.22 -9.63
N ALA A 263 25.87 2.35 -8.35
CA ALA A 263 26.61 3.13 -7.37
C ALA A 263 27.98 2.52 -7.05
N ALA A 264 28.04 1.21 -6.79
CA ALA A 264 29.28 0.50 -6.45
C ALA A 264 30.33 0.53 -7.58
N LEU A 265 29.88 0.49 -8.83
CA LEU A 265 30.73 0.56 -10.02
C LEU A 265 31.05 2.01 -10.44
N ALA A 266 30.51 3.01 -9.75
CA ALA A 266 30.63 4.43 -10.07
C ALA A 266 30.27 4.74 -11.54
N ILE A 267 29.24 4.09 -12.08
CA ILE A 267 28.81 4.31 -13.47
C ILE A 267 28.30 5.75 -13.61
N PRO A 268 28.87 6.59 -14.51
CA PRO A 268 28.48 7.98 -14.63
C PRO A 268 27.01 8.15 -15.04
N ALA A 269 26.33 9.16 -14.50
CA ALA A 269 24.93 9.46 -14.83
C ALA A 269 24.67 9.61 -16.34
N ALA A 270 25.66 10.14 -17.10
CA ALA A 270 25.57 10.23 -18.55
C ALA A 270 25.45 8.86 -19.24
N VAL A 271 26.14 7.84 -18.73
CA VAL A 271 26.06 6.46 -19.21
C VAL A 271 24.74 5.82 -18.78
N GLN A 272 24.25 6.16 -17.59
CA GLN A 272 22.93 5.73 -17.09
C GLN A 272 21.77 6.26 -17.96
N GLN A 273 21.95 7.41 -18.60
CA GLN A 273 20.98 8.00 -19.53
C GLN A 273 21.11 7.46 -20.97
N GLY A 274 22.14 6.63 -21.26
CA GLY A 274 22.37 6.07 -22.59
C GLY A 274 21.33 5.02 -23.00
N ALA A 275 20.83 4.24 -22.04
CA ALA A 275 19.74 3.28 -22.24
C ALA A 275 18.40 3.86 -21.80
N ARG A 276 17.33 3.60 -22.57
CA ARG A 276 15.97 3.90 -22.14
C ARG A 276 15.57 2.93 -21.03
N ILE A 277 14.93 3.42 -19.97
CA ILE A 277 14.50 2.58 -18.86
C ILE A 277 13.00 2.27 -19.00
N ALA A 278 12.63 0.99 -18.91
CA ALA A 278 11.25 0.54 -18.81
C ALA A 278 11.00 -0.08 -17.44
N ALA A 279 9.96 0.38 -16.74
CA ALA A 279 9.44 -0.28 -15.55
C ALA A 279 8.13 -0.98 -15.88
N VAL A 280 8.04 -2.27 -15.60
CA VAL A 280 6.85 -3.08 -15.97
C VAL A 280 5.61 -2.74 -15.13
N GLY A 281 5.78 -2.11 -13.96
CA GLY A 281 4.66 -1.74 -13.09
C GLY A 281 4.94 -0.48 -12.29
N GLN A 282 3.86 0.12 -11.78
CA GLN A 282 3.91 1.38 -11.04
C GLN A 282 4.78 1.31 -9.79
N SER A 283 4.77 0.19 -9.06
CA SER A 283 5.65 -0.02 -7.90
C SER A 283 7.14 -0.02 -8.28
N THR A 284 7.48 -0.62 -9.44
CA THR A 284 8.84 -0.63 -9.97
C THR A 284 9.25 0.77 -10.43
N ALA A 285 8.33 1.54 -11.01
CA ALA A 285 8.57 2.93 -11.39
C ALA A 285 8.81 3.84 -10.17
N THR A 286 8.04 3.66 -9.11
CA THR A 286 8.26 4.38 -7.83
C THR A 286 9.61 4.03 -7.22
N ALA A 287 10.00 2.75 -7.23
CA ALA A 287 11.30 2.32 -6.74
C ALA A 287 12.45 2.94 -7.55
N LEU A 288 12.35 2.99 -8.89
CA LEU A 288 13.34 3.65 -9.74
C LEU A 288 13.52 5.12 -9.36
N ALA A 289 12.40 5.84 -9.19
CA ALA A 289 12.42 7.26 -8.83
C ALA A 289 13.10 7.50 -7.46
N ALA A 290 12.89 6.62 -6.49
CA ALA A 290 13.55 6.70 -5.18
C ALA A 290 15.08 6.56 -5.26
N HIS A 291 15.59 5.92 -6.31
CA HIS A 291 17.02 5.78 -6.60
C HIS A 291 17.53 6.80 -7.64
N GLY A 292 16.73 7.82 -7.97
CA GLY A 292 17.12 8.87 -8.93
C GLY A 292 17.11 8.43 -10.40
N LEU A 293 16.51 7.27 -10.70
CA LEU A 293 16.35 6.76 -12.07
C LEU A 293 14.94 7.05 -12.56
N THR A 294 14.81 7.64 -13.75
CA THR A 294 13.49 7.98 -14.31
C THR A 294 13.13 6.99 -15.42
N PRO A 295 12.07 6.18 -15.26
CA PRO A 295 11.61 5.32 -16.34
C PRO A 295 11.07 6.15 -17.50
N THR A 296 11.54 5.83 -18.70
CA THR A 296 11.04 6.41 -19.97
C THR A 296 9.75 5.75 -20.45
N PHE A 297 9.42 4.57 -19.92
CA PHE A 297 8.21 3.84 -20.24
C PHE A 297 7.70 3.04 -19.03
N VAL A 298 6.39 3.10 -18.80
CA VAL A 298 5.64 2.29 -17.83
C VAL A 298 4.31 1.91 -18.50
N PRO A 299 4.00 0.60 -18.68
CA PRO A 299 2.77 0.20 -19.36
C PRO A 299 1.54 0.46 -18.50
N GLU A 300 0.39 0.73 -19.13
CA GLU A 300 -0.89 0.93 -18.42
C GLU A 300 -1.43 -0.36 -17.77
N ARG A 301 -1.02 -1.52 -18.29
CA ARG A 301 -1.46 -2.85 -17.84
C ARG A 301 -0.26 -3.77 -17.63
N TYR A 302 -0.31 -4.56 -16.56
CA TYR A 302 0.71 -5.55 -16.22
C TYR A 302 0.52 -6.84 -17.05
N VAL A 303 0.71 -6.77 -18.36
CA VAL A 303 0.74 -7.92 -19.29
C VAL A 303 1.96 -7.82 -20.19
N ALA A 304 2.61 -8.95 -20.50
CA ALA A 304 3.89 -8.98 -21.21
C ALA A 304 3.81 -8.32 -22.60
N GLU A 305 2.66 -8.48 -23.25
CA GLU A 305 2.30 -7.89 -24.55
C GLU A 305 2.31 -6.36 -24.49
N ALA A 306 1.73 -5.77 -23.43
CA ALA A 306 1.66 -4.32 -23.25
C ALA A 306 3.04 -3.68 -23.00
N ILE A 307 4.02 -4.46 -22.55
CA ILE A 307 5.40 -3.96 -22.45
C ILE A 307 5.95 -3.77 -23.85
N ILE A 308 5.89 -4.82 -24.69
CA ILE A 308 6.52 -4.87 -26.02
C ILE A 308 5.99 -3.77 -26.93
N ASP A 309 4.67 -3.59 -26.98
CA ASP A 309 4.03 -2.56 -27.80
C ASP A 309 4.55 -1.14 -27.50
N GLY A 310 4.89 -0.88 -26.23
CA GLY A 310 5.40 0.42 -25.80
C GLY A 310 6.92 0.62 -25.96
N LEU A 311 7.68 -0.43 -26.25
CA LEU A 311 9.13 -0.31 -26.49
C LEU A 311 9.47 0.15 -27.93
N GLY A 312 8.51 0.08 -28.84
CA GLY A 312 8.67 0.43 -30.26
C GLY A 312 9.33 -0.68 -31.09
N ASP A 313 10.03 -0.31 -32.17
CA ASP A 313 10.72 -1.28 -33.02
C ASP A 313 11.96 -1.87 -32.31
N LEU A 314 11.91 -3.18 -32.09
CA LEU A 314 12.90 -3.95 -31.36
C LEU A 314 13.88 -4.70 -32.29
N ALA A 315 13.69 -4.66 -33.60
CA ALA A 315 14.54 -5.39 -34.54
C ALA A 315 16.01 -4.94 -34.44
N GLY A 316 16.91 -5.89 -34.14
CA GLY A 316 18.34 -5.65 -33.98
C GLY A 316 18.74 -4.85 -32.73
N ARG A 317 17.79 -4.54 -31.84
CA ARG A 317 18.04 -3.78 -30.61
C ARG A 317 18.61 -4.69 -29.52
N ARG A 318 19.54 -4.17 -28.71
CA ARG A 318 20.03 -4.86 -27.51
C ARG A 318 19.25 -4.42 -26.28
N ILE A 319 18.82 -5.38 -25.48
CA ILE A 319 18.01 -5.16 -24.27
C ILE A 319 18.69 -5.84 -23.09
N LEU A 320 18.89 -5.09 -22.01
CA LEU A 320 19.32 -5.62 -20.72
C LEU A 320 18.08 -5.91 -19.88
N LEU A 321 17.91 -7.17 -19.47
CA LEU A 321 16.79 -7.63 -18.65
C LEU A 321 17.31 -8.30 -17.36
N PRO A 322 17.60 -7.54 -16.30
CA PRO A 322 17.87 -8.09 -14.99
C PRO A 322 16.60 -8.70 -14.38
N GLN A 323 16.67 -9.96 -13.97
CA GLN A 323 15.51 -10.73 -13.52
C GLN A 323 15.81 -11.70 -12.37
N ALA A 324 14.77 -12.36 -11.85
CA ALA A 324 14.94 -13.46 -10.90
C ALA A 324 15.59 -14.67 -11.59
N ALA A 325 16.34 -15.48 -10.82
CA ALA A 325 16.98 -16.71 -11.29
C ALA A 325 15.97 -17.72 -11.85
N ILE A 326 14.78 -17.78 -11.25
CA ILE A 326 13.65 -18.55 -11.74
C ILE A 326 12.64 -17.57 -12.35
N ALA A 327 12.97 -17.02 -13.52
CA ALA A 327 12.02 -16.26 -14.32
C ALA A 327 11.22 -17.22 -15.20
N ARG A 328 9.89 -17.14 -15.17
CA ARG A 328 9.05 -17.90 -16.11
C ARG A 328 9.30 -17.41 -17.55
N GLU A 329 9.56 -18.35 -18.47
CA GLU A 329 9.87 -18.17 -19.91
C GLU A 329 8.79 -17.40 -20.68
N THR A 330 8.68 -16.08 -20.47
CA THR A 330 7.62 -15.29 -21.11
C THR A 330 8.01 -13.90 -21.59
N LEU A 331 8.98 -13.20 -21.00
CA LEU A 331 9.32 -11.83 -21.45
C LEU A 331 10.54 -11.83 -22.36
N ALA A 332 11.63 -12.50 -21.96
CA ALA A 332 12.84 -12.62 -22.77
C ALA A 332 12.52 -13.21 -24.15
N ASP A 333 11.79 -14.33 -24.18
CA ASP A 333 11.46 -15.02 -25.44
C ASP A 333 10.63 -14.16 -26.39
N ARG A 334 9.70 -13.36 -25.85
CA ARG A 334 8.88 -12.46 -26.68
C ARG A 334 9.67 -11.27 -27.21
N LEU A 335 10.57 -10.72 -26.40
CA LEU A 335 11.50 -9.67 -26.84
C LEU A 335 12.42 -10.20 -27.95
N THR A 336 12.91 -11.44 -27.81
CA THR A 336 13.69 -12.11 -28.86
C THR A 336 12.85 -12.39 -30.11
N ALA A 337 11.60 -12.85 -29.95
CA ALA A 337 10.67 -13.06 -31.06
C ALA A 337 10.33 -11.76 -31.80
N ALA A 338 10.34 -10.62 -31.10
CA ALA A 338 10.21 -9.28 -31.68
C ALA A 338 11.51 -8.76 -32.34
N GLY A 339 12.57 -9.58 -32.41
CA GLY A 339 13.81 -9.28 -33.11
C GLY A 339 14.91 -8.64 -32.27
N ALA A 340 14.74 -8.53 -30.94
CA ALA A 340 15.77 -8.02 -30.06
C ALA A 340 16.82 -9.09 -29.69
N THR A 341 18.04 -8.62 -29.42
CA THR A 341 19.04 -9.39 -28.69
C THR A 341 18.88 -9.09 -27.20
N VAL A 342 18.52 -10.11 -26.40
CA VAL A 342 18.17 -9.93 -24.99
C VAL A 342 19.23 -10.54 -24.10
N ASP A 343 19.90 -9.71 -23.32
CA ASP A 343 20.80 -10.13 -22.24
C ASP A 343 19.95 -10.24 -20.96
N ALA A 344 19.32 -11.42 -20.79
CA ALA A 344 18.47 -11.73 -19.65
C ALA A 344 19.31 -12.28 -18.49
N ILE A 345 19.68 -11.40 -17.55
CA ILE A 345 20.65 -11.71 -16.49
C ILE A 345 19.91 -12.02 -15.19
N PRO A 346 20.06 -13.23 -14.63
CA PRO A 346 19.54 -13.50 -13.30
C PRO A 346 20.38 -12.74 -12.26
N ILE A 347 19.72 -12.01 -11.37
CA ILE A 347 20.40 -11.12 -10.40
C ILE A 347 19.97 -11.34 -8.96
N TYR A 348 18.87 -12.05 -8.73
CA TYR A 348 18.46 -12.50 -7.40
C TYR A 348 17.72 -13.82 -7.49
N GLN A 349 17.62 -14.50 -6.36
CA GLN A 349 16.80 -15.68 -6.20
C GLN A 349 15.87 -15.51 -5.00
N THR A 350 14.71 -16.17 -5.09
CA THR A 350 13.79 -16.30 -3.97
C THR A 350 14.08 -17.62 -3.29
N LEU A 351 14.59 -17.58 -2.06
CA LEU A 351 14.82 -18.75 -1.24
C LEU A 351 13.74 -18.87 -0.16
N PRO A 352 13.46 -20.08 0.35
CA PRO A 352 12.79 -20.23 1.62
C PRO A 352 13.56 -19.47 2.71
N ALA A 353 12.85 -18.71 3.54
CA ALA A 353 13.52 -17.99 4.61
C ALA A 353 14.05 -18.96 5.68
N VAL A 354 15.29 -18.75 6.11
CA VAL A 354 15.81 -19.37 7.34
C VAL A 354 15.44 -18.46 8.50
N LEU A 355 14.74 -18.99 9.50
CA LEU A 355 14.40 -18.23 10.70
C LEU A 355 15.67 -17.89 11.47
N ALA A 356 15.92 -16.60 11.69
CA ALA A 356 16.98 -16.16 12.59
C ALA A 356 16.78 -16.75 14.00
N GLU A 357 17.88 -17.04 14.69
CA GLU A 357 17.83 -17.66 16.03
C GLU A 357 16.99 -16.84 17.01
N SER A 358 17.05 -15.51 16.94
CA SER A 358 16.22 -14.60 17.73
C SER A 358 14.73 -14.72 17.41
N ALA A 359 14.36 -14.76 16.13
CA ALA A 359 12.98 -14.93 15.70
C ALA A 359 12.42 -16.29 16.12
N ARG A 360 13.24 -17.34 16.07
CA ARG A 360 12.89 -18.67 16.59
C ARG A 360 12.69 -18.66 18.10
N ALA A 361 13.59 -18.02 18.85
CA ALA A 361 13.46 -17.89 20.29
C ALA A 361 12.18 -17.14 20.68
N ASP A 362 11.83 -16.07 19.96
CA ASP A 362 10.60 -15.31 20.19
C ASP A 362 9.34 -16.12 19.90
N LEU A 363 9.33 -16.90 18.81
CA LEU A 363 8.25 -17.84 18.49
C LEU A 363 8.06 -18.90 19.59
N LEU A 364 9.16 -19.43 20.13
CA LEU A 364 9.14 -20.45 21.17
C LEU A 364 8.74 -19.93 22.56
N GLN A 365 8.68 -18.60 22.77
CA GLN A 365 8.04 -18.03 23.96
C GLN A 365 6.50 -18.16 23.93
N GLY A 366 5.94 -18.73 22.86
CA GLY A 366 4.51 -18.92 22.67
C GLY A 366 3.87 -17.77 21.90
N VAL A 367 3.01 -18.12 20.94
CA VAL A 367 2.23 -17.15 20.15
C VAL A 367 0.76 -17.52 20.20
N ASP A 368 -0.12 -16.53 20.12
CA ASP A 368 -1.57 -16.75 20.17
C ASP A 368 -2.13 -17.11 18.78
N LEU A 369 -1.51 -16.59 17.71
CA LEU A 369 -2.06 -16.73 16.37
C LEU A 369 -1.02 -16.70 15.25
N LEU A 370 -1.20 -17.56 14.25
CA LEU A 370 -0.47 -17.56 12.98
C LEU A 370 -1.36 -17.05 11.85
N THR A 371 -0.85 -16.15 11.01
CA THR A 371 -1.55 -15.67 9.81
C THR A 371 -0.86 -16.13 8.52
N PHE A 372 -1.65 -16.62 7.55
CA PHE A 372 -1.16 -17.03 6.24
C PHE A 372 -1.94 -16.34 5.12
N THR A 373 -1.24 -15.57 4.29
CA THR A 373 -1.81 -14.81 3.17
C THR A 373 -1.63 -15.50 1.81
N SER A 374 -0.93 -16.62 1.75
CA SER A 374 -0.92 -17.52 0.59
C SER A 374 -0.55 -18.95 1.00
N SER A 375 -0.87 -19.93 0.17
CA SER A 375 -0.44 -21.32 0.35
C SER A 375 1.07 -21.45 0.51
N SER A 376 1.85 -20.66 -0.24
CA SER A 376 3.31 -20.67 -0.16
C SER A 376 3.84 -20.15 1.18
N THR A 377 3.18 -19.18 1.82
CA THR A 377 3.64 -18.73 3.14
C THR A 377 3.40 -19.79 4.22
N ALA A 378 2.28 -20.52 4.14
CA ALA A 378 2.01 -21.64 5.04
C ALA A 378 3.05 -22.76 4.89
N GLN A 379 3.30 -23.22 3.66
CA GLN A 379 4.27 -24.29 3.37
C GLN A 379 5.68 -23.90 3.85
N ASN A 380 6.13 -22.71 3.49
CA ASN A 380 7.47 -22.26 3.83
C ASN A 380 7.64 -22.04 5.34
N PHE A 381 6.63 -21.53 6.05
CA PHE A 381 6.70 -21.36 7.50
C PHE A 381 6.93 -22.69 8.22
N PHE A 382 6.14 -23.72 7.90
CA PHE A 382 6.29 -25.03 8.54
C PHE A 382 7.57 -25.76 8.10
N ALA A 383 8.08 -25.48 6.91
CA ALA A 383 9.38 -25.98 6.47
C ALA A 383 10.53 -25.30 7.24
N ALA A 384 10.50 -23.97 7.36
CA ALA A 384 11.54 -23.16 8.00
C ALA A 384 11.60 -23.33 9.53
N LEU A 385 10.48 -23.73 10.14
CA LEU A 385 10.41 -23.99 11.57
C LEU A 385 11.09 -25.32 11.92
N GLU A 386 12.40 -25.27 12.17
CA GLU A 386 13.19 -26.41 12.63
C GLU A 386 12.96 -26.68 14.12
N ILE A 387 11.93 -27.47 14.42
CA ILE A 387 11.62 -27.97 15.76
C ILE A 387 11.68 -29.49 15.70
N GLY A 388 12.74 -30.08 16.26
CA GLY A 388 12.97 -31.52 16.22
C GLY A 388 13.25 -32.03 14.80
N ASN A 389 14.15 -32.99 14.66
CA ASN A 389 14.57 -33.48 13.34
C ASN A 389 13.38 -34.17 12.62
N GLY A 390 12.71 -33.44 11.71
CA GLY A 390 11.53 -33.94 10.98
C GLY A 390 10.23 -34.03 11.78
N ALA A 391 10.05 -33.23 12.85
CA ALA A 391 8.84 -33.33 13.66
C ALA A 391 7.56 -32.99 12.84
N PRO A 392 6.44 -33.71 13.07
CA PRO A 392 5.16 -33.41 12.43
C PRO A 392 4.70 -31.98 12.70
N ALA A 393 3.92 -31.39 11.78
CA ALA A 393 3.46 -30.00 11.90
C ALA A 393 2.70 -29.73 13.22
N ALA A 394 1.95 -30.71 13.73
CA ALA A 394 1.27 -30.63 15.02
C ALA A 394 2.24 -30.46 16.22
N ALA A 395 3.38 -31.16 16.21
CA ALA A 395 4.41 -31.01 17.24
C ALA A 395 5.08 -29.63 17.17
N LYS A 396 5.28 -29.12 15.94
CA LYS A 396 5.77 -27.75 15.74
C LYS A 396 4.78 -26.72 16.29
N LEU A 397 3.48 -26.90 16.02
CA LEU A 397 2.42 -26.03 16.54
C LEU A 397 2.35 -26.06 18.08
N ALA A 398 2.51 -27.25 18.68
CA ALA A 398 2.55 -27.42 20.13
C ALA A 398 3.72 -26.68 20.78
N ALA A 399 4.91 -26.73 20.17
CA ALA A 399 6.08 -25.99 20.63
C ALA A 399 5.91 -24.46 20.53
N LEU A 400 4.98 -23.98 19.70
CA LEU A 400 4.60 -22.57 19.63
C LEU A 400 3.48 -22.18 20.61
N GLY A 401 3.05 -23.08 21.49
CA GLY A 401 1.95 -22.83 22.43
C GLY A 401 0.55 -23.10 21.86
N ASN A 402 0.44 -23.88 20.79
CA ASN A 402 -0.81 -24.19 20.08
C ASN A 402 -1.60 -22.94 19.62
N PRO A 403 -0.98 -22.05 18.83
CA PRO A 403 -1.68 -20.88 18.30
C PRO A 403 -2.87 -21.26 17.42
N ALA A 404 -3.87 -20.38 17.39
CA ALA A 404 -4.90 -20.42 16.36
C ALA A 404 -4.27 -20.13 14.99
N ILE A 405 -4.81 -20.72 13.92
CA ILE A 405 -4.35 -20.46 12.55
C ILE A 405 -5.43 -19.71 11.77
N ALA A 406 -5.04 -18.59 11.16
CA ALA A 406 -5.87 -17.75 10.31
C ALA A 406 -5.35 -17.72 8.87
N CYS A 407 -6.24 -17.99 7.92
CA CYS A 407 -5.94 -18.01 6.50
C CYS A 407 -6.74 -16.92 5.78
N ILE A 408 -6.11 -16.23 4.83
CA ILE A 408 -6.79 -15.21 4.01
C ILE A 408 -7.89 -15.80 3.12
N GLY A 409 -7.86 -17.10 2.82
CA GLY A 409 -8.84 -17.71 1.93
C GLY A 409 -8.81 -19.24 1.92
N PRO A 410 -9.75 -19.87 1.20
CA PRO A 410 -10.00 -21.31 1.24
C PRO A 410 -8.81 -22.14 0.74
N VAL A 411 -8.13 -21.71 -0.32
CA VAL A 411 -6.97 -22.43 -0.89
C VAL A 411 -5.81 -22.50 0.12
N THR A 412 -5.53 -21.38 0.80
CA THR A 412 -4.53 -21.35 1.88
C THR A 412 -4.96 -22.24 3.04
N ALA A 413 -6.25 -22.24 3.40
CA ALA A 413 -6.78 -23.09 4.46
C ALA A 413 -6.67 -24.58 4.13
N GLU A 414 -6.97 -24.99 2.90
CA GLU A 414 -6.75 -26.37 2.42
C GLU A 414 -5.27 -26.75 2.51
N THR A 415 -4.37 -25.83 2.17
CA THR A 415 -2.92 -26.05 2.29
C THR A 415 -2.51 -26.30 3.75
N VAL A 416 -3.05 -25.54 4.71
CA VAL A 416 -2.81 -25.77 6.14
C VAL A 416 -3.41 -27.11 6.61
N ARG A 417 -4.62 -27.45 6.16
CA ARG A 417 -5.27 -28.73 6.50
C ARG A 417 -4.52 -29.93 5.95
N ALA A 418 -3.81 -29.78 4.82
CA ALA A 418 -2.94 -30.83 4.27
C ALA A 418 -1.72 -31.14 5.17
N PHE A 419 -1.41 -30.28 6.14
CA PHE A 419 -0.45 -30.56 7.22
C PHE A 419 -1.10 -31.20 8.45
N ASP A 420 -2.34 -31.67 8.35
CA ASP A 420 -3.16 -32.19 9.46
C ASP A 420 -3.38 -31.17 10.59
N LEU A 421 -3.35 -29.88 10.26
CA LEU A 421 -3.53 -28.78 11.21
C LEU A 421 -4.95 -28.19 11.15
N PRO A 422 -5.53 -27.81 12.32
CA PRO A 422 -6.81 -27.13 12.35
C PRO A 422 -6.66 -25.67 11.89
N VAL A 423 -7.57 -25.23 11.03
CA VAL A 423 -7.70 -23.81 10.66
C VAL A 423 -8.85 -23.22 11.46
N ALA A 424 -8.52 -22.28 12.35
CA ALA A 424 -9.49 -21.65 13.24
C ALA A 424 -10.27 -20.52 12.54
N ILE A 425 -9.63 -19.85 11.57
CA ILE A 425 -10.16 -18.65 10.92
C ILE A 425 -9.86 -18.73 9.43
N VAL A 426 -10.89 -18.54 8.61
CA VAL A 426 -10.74 -18.30 7.17
C VAL A 426 -11.47 -17.00 6.87
N ALA A 427 -10.77 -16.01 6.33
CA ALA A 427 -11.39 -14.75 5.95
C ALA A 427 -12.42 -14.99 4.83
N ALA A 428 -13.61 -14.44 5.02
CA ALA A 428 -14.67 -14.49 4.00
C ALA A 428 -14.24 -13.71 2.76
N ASP A 429 -13.74 -12.48 2.97
CA ASP A 429 -13.12 -11.68 1.93
C ASP A 429 -11.63 -11.98 1.87
N HIS A 430 -11.15 -12.42 0.70
CA HIS A 430 -9.77 -12.87 0.50
C HIS A 430 -8.76 -11.72 0.39
N THR A 431 -8.85 -10.78 1.33
CA THR A 431 -8.10 -9.54 1.40
C THR A 431 -7.51 -9.37 2.79
N ILE A 432 -6.52 -8.48 2.93
CA ILE A 432 -5.93 -8.16 4.24
C ILE A 432 -6.96 -7.58 5.22
N PRO A 433 -7.81 -6.60 4.83
CA PRO A 433 -8.90 -6.13 5.69
C PRO A 433 -9.83 -7.25 6.15
N GLY A 434 -10.29 -8.11 5.21
CA GLY A 434 -11.17 -9.23 5.56
C GLY A 434 -10.53 -10.22 6.55
N LEU A 435 -9.21 -10.43 6.45
CA LEU A 435 -8.47 -11.23 7.42
C LEU A 435 -8.42 -10.55 8.80
N ILE A 436 -8.20 -9.24 8.86
CA ILE A 436 -8.22 -8.47 10.12
C ILE A 436 -9.60 -8.57 10.78
N ASP A 437 -10.67 -8.41 10.02
CA ASP A 437 -12.04 -8.47 10.54
C ASP A 437 -12.35 -9.86 11.12
N ALA A 438 -11.92 -10.91 10.42
CA ALA A 438 -12.06 -12.29 10.89
C ALA A 438 -11.27 -12.54 12.19
N LEU A 439 -10.08 -11.96 12.33
CA LEU A 439 -9.27 -12.03 13.56
C LEU A 439 -9.96 -11.32 14.73
N VAL A 440 -10.49 -10.11 14.50
CA VAL A 440 -11.20 -9.33 15.52
C VAL A 440 -12.48 -10.05 15.96
N ALA A 441 -13.25 -10.60 15.02
CA ALA A 441 -14.45 -11.37 15.33
C ALA A 441 -14.12 -12.62 16.17
N TYR A 442 -13.07 -13.35 15.81
CA TYR A 442 -12.63 -14.55 16.53
C TYR A 442 -12.28 -14.28 18.00
N TYR A 443 -11.55 -13.19 18.29
CA TYR A 443 -11.17 -12.85 19.66
C TYR A 443 -12.28 -12.18 20.46
N ARG A 444 -13.15 -11.39 19.81
CA ARG A 444 -14.34 -10.83 20.48
C ARG A 444 -15.32 -11.91 20.94
N ALA A 445 -15.40 -13.05 20.24
CA ALA A 445 -16.23 -14.17 20.66
C ALA A 445 -15.65 -14.98 21.84
N ARG A 446 -14.42 -14.68 22.26
CA ARG A 446 -13.66 -15.43 23.28
C ARG A 446 -13.24 -14.61 24.50
N ASN A 447 -13.36 -13.29 24.43
CA ASN A 447 -13.27 -12.36 25.56
C ASN A 447 -14.68 -12.08 26.08
#